data_AF-A0A804N1W2-F1
#
_entry.id   AF-A0A804N1W2-F1
#
_cell.length_a   1.000
_cell.length_b   1.000
_cell.length_c   1.000
_cell.angle_alpha   90.00
_cell.angle_beta   90.00
_cell.angle_gamma   90.00
#
_symmetry.space_group_name_H-M   'P 1'
#
loop_
_entity.id
_entity.type
_entity.pdbx_description
1 polymer ?
#
loop_
_entity_poly.entity_id
_entity_poly.type
_entity_poly.pdbx_seq_one_letter_code
_entity_poly.pdbx_strand_id
1 'polypeptide(L)'
;MDYLKVNLNDSHLEVVNDRDNYWKMMHKYIGSDVTSLVTLPVIIFEPMTMLQKMAELMEYCELLDKAEECEDPYMRMVYASTWAVSVYFAYQRTWKPFNPILGETYEMVNHQG
;
A
#
# COMPACT_ATOMS: atom_id res chain seq x y z
N MET A 1 27.03 47.40 -15.03
CA MET A 1 26.69 46.01 -15.44
C MET A 1 26.64 45.03 -14.27
N ASP A 2 26.96 45.44 -13.03
CA ASP A 2 27.05 44.50 -11.89
C ASP A 2 25.73 44.27 -11.14
N TYR A 3 24.86 45.29 -11.01
CA TYR A 3 23.58 45.15 -10.30
C TYR A 3 22.65 44.08 -10.89
N LEU A 4 22.59 43.95 -12.22
CA LEU A 4 21.80 42.91 -12.89
C LEU A 4 22.36 41.50 -12.62
N LYS A 5 23.68 41.34 -12.48
CA LYS A 5 24.29 40.04 -12.14
C LYS A 5 24.03 39.64 -10.69
N VAL A 6 24.04 40.59 -9.76
CA VAL A 6 23.76 40.33 -8.34
C VAL A 6 22.30 39.86 -8.17
N ASN A 7 21.31 40.57 -8.73
CA ASN A 7 19.91 40.15 -8.66
C ASN A 7 19.66 38.78 -9.34
N LEU A 8 20.31 38.51 -10.47
CA LEU A 8 20.18 37.20 -11.14
C LEU A 8 20.76 36.08 -10.26
N ASN A 9 21.91 36.32 -9.62
CA ASN A 9 22.51 35.36 -8.69
C ASN A 9 21.66 35.17 -7.43
N ASP A 10 21.09 36.23 -6.87
CA ASP A 10 20.21 36.16 -5.70
C ASP A 10 18.94 35.36 -6.03
N SER A 11 18.30 35.64 -7.17
CA SER A 11 17.14 34.86 -7.63
C SER A 11 17.49 33.39 -7.90
N HIS A 12 18.70 33.12 -8.42
CA HIS A 12 19.17 31.76 -8.63
C HIS A 12 19.46 31.05 -7.30
N LEU A 13 20.01 31.76 -6.31
CA LEU A 13 20.23 31.24 -4.96
C LEU A 13 18.91 30.96 -4.24
N GLU A 14 17.90 31.83 -4.37
CA GLU A 14 16.55 31.60 -3.84
C GLU A 14 15.93 30.33 -4.46
N VAL A 15 15.96 30.18 -5.78
CA VAL A 15 15.46 28.97 -6.46
C VAL A 15 16.20 27.72 -6.02
N VAL A 16 17.52 27.78 -5.83
CA VAL A 16 18.31 26.65 -5.33
C VAL A 16 17.94 26.31 -3.89
N ASN A 17 17.82 27.32 -3.00
CA ASN A 17 17.42 27.14 -1.61
C ASN A 17 16.00 26.55 -1.50
N ASP A 18 15.06 27.01 -2.32
CA ASP A 18 13.72 26.47 -2.39
C ASP A 18 13.76 25.01 -2.82
N ARG A 19 14.50 24.67 -3.88
CA ARG A 19 14.68 23.27 -4.30
C ARG A 19 15.26 22.40 -3.19
N ASP A 20 16.30 22.86 -2.49
CA ASP A 20 16.91 22.12 -1.39
C ASP A 20 15.95 21.93 -0.20
N ASN A 21 15.14 22.95 0.11
CA ASN A 21 14.11 22.86 1.14
C ASN A 21 12.99 21.89 0.74
N TYR A 22 12.51 21.94 -0.50
CA TYR A 22 11.57 20.98 -1.05
C TYR A 22 12.13 19.55 -1.01
N TRP A 23 13.39 19.34 -1.43
CA TRP A 23 14.03 18.02 -1.36
C TRP A 23 14.20 17.51 0.06
N LYS A 24 14.58 18.36 1.02
CA LYS A 24 14.62 18.00 2.46
C LYS A 24 13.25 17.63 3.00
N MET A 25 12.20 18.31 2.56
CA MET A 25 10.82 17.98 2.90
C MET A 25 10.43 16.62 2.30
N MET A 26 10.72 16.38 1.01
CA MET A 26 10.46 15.10 0.34
C MET A 26 11.22 13.93 0.98
N HIS A 27 12.47 14.14 1.42
CA HIS A 27 13.25 13.12 2.13
C HIS A 27 12.59 12.66 3.43
N LYS A 28 11.90 13.55 4.14
CA LYS A 28 11.12 13.15 5.33
C LYS A 28 9.93 12.26 4.97
N TYR A 29 9.46 12.32 3.72
CA TYR A 29 8.33 11.54 3.26
C TYR A 29 8.71 10.17 2.68
N ILE A 30 9.99 9.93 2.40
CA ILE A 30 10.47 8.64 1.90
C ILE A 30 10.17 7.56 2.95
N GLY A 31 9.37 6.57 2.57
CA GLY A 31 8.90 5.50 3.45
C GLY A 31 7.69 5.85 4.31
N SER A 32 7.27 7.12 4.34
CA SER A 32 6.00 7.52 4.95
C SER A 32 4.86 7.41 3.93
N ASP A 33 3.65 7.13 4.42
CA ASP A 33 2.46 7.14 3.58
C ASP A 33 2.10 8.58 3.19
N VAL A 34 2.58 9.04 2.04
CA VAL A 34 2.28 10.38 1.49
C VAL A 34 0.79 10.69 1.41
N THR A 35 -0.07 9.68 1.24
CA THR A 35 -1.52 9.87 1.19
C THR A 35 -2.13 10.20 2.55
N SER A 36 -1.43 9.93 3.65
CA SER A 36 -1.83 10.36 5.00
C SER A 36 -1.55 11.84 5.27
N LEU A 37 -0.69 12.46 4.46
CA LEU A 37 -0.24 13.84 4.62
C LEU A 37 -0.92 14.80 3.65
N VAL A 38 -1.33 14.30 2.49
CA VAL A 38 -2.04 15.07 1.46
C VAL A 38 -3.39 14.41 1.23
N THR A 39 -4.46 15.17 1.44
CA THR A 39 -5.82 14.71 1.09
C THR A 39 -5.90 14.54 -0.42
N LEU A 40 -5.88 13.29 -0.88
CA LEU A 40 -6.03 12.97 -2.29
C LEU A 40 -7.52 12.90 -2.67
N PRO A 41 -7.88 13.17 -3.94
CA PRO A 41 -9.27 13.05 -4.39
C PRO A 41 -9.80 11.64 -4.19
N VAL A 42 -11.04 11.49 -3.69
CA VAL A 42 -11.67 10.20 -3.39
C VAL A 42 -11.67 9.20 -4.56
N ILE A 43 -11.60 9.71 -5.79
CA ILE A 43 -11.62 8.96 -7.05
C ILE A 43 -10.40 8.04 -7.22
N ILE A 44 -9.29 8.32 -6.52
CA ILE A 44 -8.08 7.49 -6.58
C ILE A 44 -8.09 6.30 -5.60
N PHE A 45 -9.10 6.21 -4.73
CA PHE A 45 -9.23 5.12 -3.77
C PHE A 45 -10.05 3.98 -4.35
N GLU A 46 -9.73 2.76 -3.95
CA GLU A 46 -10.62 1.62 -4.20
C GLU A 46 -11.90 1.78 -3.38
N PRO A 47 -13.08 1.37 -3.91
CA PRO A 47 -14.33 1.37 -3.15
C PRO A 47 -14.37 0.23 -2.12
N MET A 48 -13.29 0.04 -1.37
CA MET A 48 -13.15 -0.97 -0.32
C MET A 48 -12.20 -0.47 0.77
N THR A 49 -12.37 -0.99 1.99
CA THR A 49 -11.49 -0.70 3.12
C THR A 49 -10.30 -1.67 3.17
N MET A 50 -9.23 -1.27 3.86
CA MET A 50 -8.08 -2.15 4.09
C MET A 50 -8.49 -3.42 4.83
N LEU A 51 -9.50 -3.34 5.71
CA LEU A 51 -10.05 -4.48 6.44
C LEU A 51 -10.65 -5.51 5.47
N GLN A 52 -11.45 -5.05 4.49
CA GLN A 52 -11.99 -5.91 3.45
C GLN A 52 -10.88 -6.54 2.60
N LYS A 53 -9.86 -5.75 2.25
CA LYS A 53 -8.70 -6.24 1.48
C LYS A 53 -7.90 -7.31 2.23
N MET A 54 -7.77 -7.17 3.55
CA MET A 54 -7.14 -8.18 4.39
C MET A 54 -7.95 -9.47 4.47
N ALA A 55 -9.28 -9.37 4.45
CA ALA A 55 -10.15 -10.54 4.44
C ALA A 55 -10.00 -11.36 3.15
N GLU A 56 -9.83 -10.71 2.00
CA GLU A 56 -9.57 -11.40 0.71
C GLU A 56 -8.29 -12.28 0.73
N LEU A 57 -7.32 -11.99 1.61
CA LEU A 57 -6.13 -12.84 1.77
C LEU A 57 -6.47 -14.23 2.31
N MET A 58 -7.62 -14.35 2.97
CA MET A 58 -8.11 -15.59 3.56
C MET A 58 -9.07 -16.35 2.63
N GLU A 59 -9.24 -15.91 1.37
CA GLU A 59 -10.19 -16.50 0.42
C GLU A 59 -10.00 -18.01 0.27
N TYR A 60 -8.75 -18.46 0.17
CA TYR A 60 -8.39 -19.86 -0.01
C TYR A 60 -7.94 -20.54 1.29
N CYS A 61 -8.44 -20.11 2.45
CA CYS A 61 -8.05 -20.66 3.75
C CYS A 61 -8.28 -22.17 3.88
N GLU A 62 -9.25 -22.74 3.14
CA GLU A 62 -9.49 -24.19 3.05
C GLU A 62 -8.27 -25.01 2.60
N LEU A 63 -7.29 -24.39 1.93
CA LEU A 63 -6.02 -25.03 1.58
C LEU A 63 -5.20 -25.35 2.83
N LEU A 64 -5.34 -24.57 3.90
CA LEU A 64 -4.65 -24.83 5.17
C LEU A 64 -5.29 -26.02 5.90
N ASP A 65 -6.61 -26.16 5.85
CA ASP A 65 -7.31 -27.33 6.40
C ASP A 65 -6.88 -28.60 5.65
N LYS A 66 -6.85 -28.55 4.31
CA LYS A 66 -6.33 -29.64 3.47
C LYS A 66 -4.85 -29.95 3.75
N ALA A 67 -4.06 -28.94 4.11
CA ALA A 67 -2.66 -29.14 4.48
C ALA A 67 -2.54 -29.90 5.81
N GLU A 68 -3.39 -29.59 6.78
CA GLU A 68 -3.39 -30.23 8.10
C GLU A 68 -3.82 -31.71 8.00
N GLU A 69 -4.84 -32.01 7.18
CA GLU A 69 -5.32 -33.38 6.94
C GLU A 69 -4.34 -34.24 6.12
N CYS A 70 -3.33 -33.63 5.49
CA CYS A 70 -2.42 -34.33 4.60
C CYS A 70 -1.32 -35.08 5.36
N GLU A 71 -1.29 -36.41 5.23
CA GLU A 71 -0.25 -37.26 5.83
C GLU A 71 1.11 -37.10 5.13
N ASP A 72 1.12 -36.89 3.80
CA ASP A 72 2.34 -36.72 3.04
C ASP A 72 2.94 -35.32 3.27
N PRO A 73 4.15 -35.22 3.87
CA PRO A 73 4.80 -33.93 4.13
C PRO A 73 5.06 -33.11 2.86
N TYR A 74 5.28 -33.74 1.70
CA TYR A 74 5.50 -33.01 0.46
C TYR A 74 4.21 -32.36 -0.05
N MET A 75 3.11 -33.10 -0.04
CA MET A 75 1.80 -32.57 -0.42
C MET A 75 1.29 -31.50 0.55
N ARG A 76 1.51 -31.66 1.86
CA ARG A 76 1.23 -30.62 2.85
C ARG A 76 1.95 -29.30 2.54
N MET A 77 3.22 -29.37 2.14
CA MET A 77 3.99 -28.20 1.73
C MET A 77 3.43 -27.57 0.45
N VAL A 78 2.96 -28.37 -0.51
CA VAL A 78 2.31 -27.86 -1.72
C VAL A 78 1.06 -27.06 -1.36
N TYR A 79 0.20 -27.56 -0.47
CA TYR A 79 -1.00 -26.82 -0.05
C TYR A 79 -0.65 -25.50 0.66
N ALA A 80 0.27 -25.52 1.64
CA ALA A 80 0.69 -24.32 2.35
C ALA A 80 1.33 -23.28 1.42
N SER A 81 2.19 -23.72 0.50
CA SER A 81 2.84 -22.84 -0.48
C SER A 81 1.83 -22.28 -1.50
N THR A 82 0.84 -23.08 -1.92
CA THR A 82 -0.22 -22.63 -2.84
C THR A 82 -1.06 -21.54 -2.19
N TRP A 83 -1.46 -21.72 -0.92
CA TRP A 83 -2.14 -20.68 -0.16
C TRP A 83 -1.28 -19.40 -0.06
N ALA A 84 0.00 -19.52 0.31
CA ALA A 84 0.90 -18.37 0.40
C ALA A 84 1.06 -17.62 -0.93
N VAL A 85 1.08 -18.34 -2.05
CA VAL A 85 1.14 -17.73 -3.39
C VAL A 85 -0.18 -17.05 -3.76
N SER A 86 -1.34 -17.62 -3.38
CA SER A 86 -2.64 -17.02 -3.69
C SER A 86 -2.82 -15.60 -3.13
N VAL A 87 -2.18 -15.29 -2.00
CA VAL A 87 -2.19 -13.96 -1.36
C VAL A 87 -1.68 -12.87 -2.32
N TYR A 88 -0.76 -13.20 -3.24
CA TYR A 88 -0.23 -12.24 -4.21
C TYR A 88 -1.30 -11.66 -5.14
N PHE A 89 -2.39 -12.38 -5.37
CA PHE A 89 -3.49 -11.88 -6.20
C PHE A 89 -4.10 -10.59 -5.61
N ALA A 90 -4.28 -10.54 -4.29
CA ALA A 90 -4.80 -9.36 -3.60
C ALA A 90 -3.81 -8.17 -3.59
N TYR A 91 -2.50 -8.45 -3.67
CA TYR A 91 -1.44 -7.43 -3.70
C TYR A 91 -1.28 -6.72 -5.06
N GLN A 92 -1.72 -7.33 -6.16
CA GLN A 92 -1.57 -6.76 -7.52
C GLN A 92 -2.45 -5.51 -7.78
N ARG A 93 -3.21 -5.05 -6.79
CA ARG A 93 -4.07 -3.87 -6.88
C ARG A 93 -3.29 -2.57 -6.72
N THR A 94 -3.36 -1.69 -7.72
CA THR A 94 -2.62 -0.41 -7.79
C THR A 94 -3.13 0.66 -6.85
N TRP A 95 -4.41 0.60 -6.48
CA TRP A 95 -5.09 1.69 -5.80
C TRP A 95 -5.12 1.46 -4.29
N LYS A 96 -5.09 2.55 -3.54
CA LYS A 96 -5.08 2.49 -2.07
C LYS A 96 -6.51 2.24 -1.57
N PRO A 97 -6.73 1.26 -0.67
CA PRO A 97 -8.03 1.09 -0.01
C PRO A 97 -8.24 2.17 1.06
N PHE A 98 -9.49 2.39 1.45
CA PHE A 98 -9.82 3.29 2.56
C PHE A 98 -9.30 2.75 3.89
N ASN A 99 -8.94 3.66 4.81
CA ASN A 99 -8.64 3.27 6.18
C ASN A 99 -9.92 2.73 6.84
N PRO A 100 -9.83 1.61 7.59
CA PRO A 100 -10.97 1.10 8.33
C PRO A 100 -11.43 2.11 9.40
N ILE A 101 -12.73 2.17 9.63
CA ILE A 101 -13.29 3.01 10.71
C ILE A 101 -13.01 2.32 12.05
N LEU A 102 -12.84 3.10 13.11
CA LEU A 102 -12.69 2.55 14.46
C LEU A 102 -13.91 1.69 14.81
N GLY A 103 -13.69 0.41 15.09
CA GLY A 103 -14.74 -0.55 15.41
C GLY A 103 -15.48 -1.13 14.19
N GLU A 104 -15.02 -0.85 12.96
CA GLU A 104 -15.51 -1.55 11.77
C GLU A 104 -15.25 -3.06 11.91
N THR A 105 -16.24 -3.87 11.55
CA THR A 105 -16.13 -5.32 11.47
C THR A 105 -16.53 -5.75 10.06
N TYR A 106 -15.85 -6.76 9.54
CA TYR A 106 -16.13 -7.33 8.23
C TYR A 106 -16.04 -8.85 8.33
N GLU A 107 -17.06 -9.51 7.80
CA GLU A 107 -17.11 -10.96 7.68
C GLU A 107 -17.14 -11.30 6.19
N MET A 108 -16.19 -12.13 5.76
CA MET A 108 -16.13 -12.65 4.41
C MET A 108 -16.98 -13.91 4.33
N VAL A 109 -18.14 -13.81 3.69
CA VAL A 109 -19.04 -14.95 3.50
C VAL A 109 -18.81 -15.51 2.11
N ASN A 110 -18.17 -16.68 2.04
CA ASN A 110 -18.02 -17.37 0.77
C ASN A 110 -19.32 -18.08 0.41
N HIS A 111 -19.95 -17.68 -0.70
CA HIS A 111 -21.19 -18.30 -1.19
C HIS A 111 -20.99 -19.69 -1.83
N GLN A 112 -19.81 -20.30 -1.67
CA GLN A 112 -19.46 -21.60 -2.26
C GLN A 112 -19.55 -22.78 -1.28
N GLY A 113 -20.33 -22.65 -0.20
CA GLY A 113 -20.74 -23.73 0.71
C GLY A 113 -21.97 -23.34 1.51
#